data_AF-A0A844E6N4-F1
#
_entry.id   AF-A0A844E6N4-F1
#
_cell.length_a   1.000
_cell.length_b   1.000
_cell.length_c   1.000
_cell.angle_alpha   90.00
_cell.angle_beta   90.00
_cell.angle_gamma   90.00
#
_symmetry.space_group_name_H-M   'P 1'
#
loop_
_entity.id
_entity.type
_entity.pdbx_description
1 polymer ?
#
loop_
_entity_poly.entity_id
_entity_poly.type
_entity_poly.pdbx_seq_one_letter_code
_entity_poly.pdbx_strand_id
1 'polypeptide(L)'
;MAKPDIGFIATNDLGKGTITHTPYGEGHINNTNLVTVTGKDTHRYILQRINTDIFTDPSALMENICGVTSYLKEIIAKRGGDTTRETMTVVYTRNGKPGMPLPRWRLRHCHGAQN
;
A
#
# COMPACT_ATOMS: atom_id res chain seq x y z
N MET A 1 19.20 8.48 0.45
CA MET A 1 17.77 8.14 0.57
C MET A 1 17.19 8.00 -0.83
N ALA A 2 16.65 6.84 -1.21
CA ALA A 2 15.97 6.69 -2.50
C ALA A 2 14.61 7.40 -2.39
N LYS A 3 14.41 8.45 -3.19
CA LYS A 3 13.10 9.11 -3.30
C LYS A 3 12.12 8.13 -3.97
N PRO A 4 10.85 8.09 -3.53
CA PRO A 4 9.85 7.30 -4.24
C PRO A 4 9.71 7.86 -5.66
N ASP A 5 9.65 6.97 -6.64
CA ASP A 5 9.42 7.34 -8.03
C ASP A 5 7.97 7.80 -8.19
N ILE A 6 7.76 9.08 -8.48
CA ILE A 6 6.42 9.66 -8.73
C ILE A 6 5.73 8.93 -9.89
N GLY A 7 6.50 8.42 -10.86
CA GLY A 7 5.98 7.59 -11.95
C GLY A 7 5.30 6.32 -11.43
N PHE A 8 5.85 5.67 -10.39
CA PHE A 8 5.23 4.48 -9.77
C PHE A 8 3.88 4.82 -9.14
N ILE A 9 3.80 5.91 -8.37
CA ILE A 9 2.56 6.30 -7.71
C ILE A 9 1.44 6.51 -8.75
N ALA A 10 1.79 7.06 -9.92
CA ALA A 10 0.85 7.26 -11.03
C ALA A 10 0.37 5.96 -11.73
N THR A 11 1.11 4.85 -11.62
CA THR A 11 0.72 3.53 -12.20
C THR A 11 -0.28 2.74 -11.34
N ASN A 12 -0.48 3.17 -10.09
CA ASN A 12 -1.42 2.54 -9.17
C ASN A 12 -2.82 3.14 -9.34
N ASP A 13 -3.84 2.37 -8.95
CA ASP A 13 -5.22 2.85 -8.99
C ASP A 13 -5.53 3.67 -7.71
N LEU A 14 -5.12 4.94 -7.71
CA LEU A 14 -5.25 5.84 -6.56
C LEU A 14 -6.37 6.86 -6.67
N GLY A 15 -7.15 6.78 -7.76
CA GLY A 15 -8.12 7.81 -8.14
C GLY A 15 -7.50 8.98 -8.91
N LYS A 16 -8.35 9.98 -9.22
CA LYS A 16 -7.94 11.22 -9.92
C LYS A 16 -7.72 12.33 -8.90
N GLY A 17 -6.57 13.00 -8.96
CA GLY A 17 -6.25 14.12 -8.07
C GLY A 17 -4.77 14.48 -8.04
N THR A 18 -4.44 15.48 -7.23
CA THR A 18 -3.04 15.87 -6.97
C THR A 18 -2.42 14.88 -5.99
N ILE A 19 -1.27 14.32 -6.38
CA ILE A 19 -0.54 13.33 -5.58
C ILE A 19 0.60 14.04 -4.85
N THR A 20 0.63 13.93 -3.52
CA THR A 20 1.76 14.36 -2.69
C THR A 20 2.30 13.19 -1.88
N HIS A 21 3.58 13.24 -1.49
CA HIS A 21 4.16 12.24 -0.61
C HIS A 21 5.09 12.87 0.42
N THR A 22 5.06 12.35 1.64
CA THR A 22 5.94 12.76 2.74
C THR A 22 6.49 11.53 3.46
N PRO A 23 7.71 11.59 4.03
CA PRO A 23 8.18 10.54 4.95
C PRO A 23 7.19 10.37 6.10
N TYR A 24 6.91 9.12 6.49
CA TYR A 24 5.88 8.80 7.49
C TYR A 24 6.32 7.70 8.45
N GLY A 25 6.29 8.02 9.75
CA GLY A 25 6.68 7.12 10.84
C GLY A 25 8.18 7.14 11.17
N GLU A 26 8.55 6.60 12.33
CA GLU A 26 9.92 6.48 12.85
C GLU A 26 10.54 5.09 12.62
N GLY A 27 10.05 4.33 11.63
CA GLY A 27 10.46 2.95 11.44
C GLY A 27 11.93 2.82 11.02
N HIS A 28 12.76 2.20 11.87
CA HIS A 28 14.20 1.99 11.62
C HIS A 28 14.53 1.03 10.46
N ILE A 29 13.55 0.26 9.95
CA ILE A 29 13.78 -0.85 9.00
C ILE A 29 13.20 -0.56 7.60
N ASN A 30 12.03 0.07 7.49
CA ASN A 30 11.35 0.31 6.21
C ASN A 30 11.15 1.79 5.94
N ASN A 31 11.70 2.28 4.82
CA ASN A 31 11.37 3.62 4.30
C ASN A 31 9.88 3.67 4.00
N THR A 32 9.14 4.32 4.90
CA THR A 32 7.70 4.45 4.87
C THR A 32 7.36 5.89 4.47
N ASN A 33 6.54 6.05 3.44
CA ASN A 33 6.03 7.35 3.00
C ASN A 33 4.51 7.34 3.07
N LEU A 34 3.92 8.45 3.50
CA LEU A 34 2.51 8.72 3.35
C LEU A 34 2.30 9.35 1.98
N VAL A 35 1.45 8.74 1.17
CA VAL A 35 1.00 9.28 -0.10
C VAL A 35 -0.41 9.81 0.11
N THR A 36 -0.63 11.08 -0.21
CA THR A 36 -1.94 11.73 -0.15
C THR A 36 -2.39 12.04 -1.57
N VAL A 37 -3.62 11.65 -1.91
CA VAL A 37 -4.26 11.98 -3.17
C VAL A 37 -5.44 12.87 -2.89
N THR A 38 -5.32 14.14 -3.28
CA THR A 38 -6.36 15.16 -3.10
C THR A 38 -7.09 15.35 -4.42
N GLY A 39 -8.31 14.79 -4.50
CA GLY A 39 -9.23 14.94 -5.63
C GLY A 39 -10.54 15.57 -5.18
N LYS A 40 -11.67 14.97 -5.57
CA LYS A 40 -12.98 15.27 -4.96
C LYS A 40 -12.99 14.94 -3.47
N ASP A 41 -12.34 13.84 -3.12
CA ASP A 41 -12.13 13.38 -1.76
C ASP A 41 -10.61 13.18 -1.53
N THR A 42 -10.17 13.33 -0.27
CA THR A 42 -8.77 13.13 0.11
C THR A 42 -8.54 11.70 0.56
N HIS A 43 -7.72 10.98 -0.19
CA HIS A 43 -7.34 9.60 0.12
C HIS A 43 -5.89 9.53 0.57
N ARG A 44 -5.58 8.60 1.47
CA ARG A 44 -4.22 8.40 1.96
C ARG A 44 -3.80 6.96 1.86
N TYR A 45 -2.53 6.77 1.54
CA TYR A 45 -1.91 5.49 1.31
C TYR A 45 -0.55 5.45 1.98
N ILE A 46 -0.13 4.27 2.44
CA ILE A 46 1.21 4.05 2.95
C ILE A 46 2.02 3.33 1.88
N LEU A 47 3.04 4.03 1.37
CA LEU A 47 4.03 3.52 0.43
C LEU A 47 5.24 3.02 1.21
N GLN A 48 5.59 1.75 1.04
CA GLN A 48 6.73 1.14 1.73
C GLN A 48 7.67 0.49 0.76
N ARG A 49 8.97 0.71 0.99
CA ARG A 49 10.01 -0.01 0.26
C ARG A 49 10.17 -1.41 0.84
N ILE A 50 10.10 -2.44 0.00
CA ILE A 50 10.47 -3.81 0.35
C ILE A 50 12.00 -3.91 0.34
N ASN A 51 12.57 -4.48 1.39
CA ASN A 51 14.00 -4.79 1.44
C ASN A 51 14.29 -6.04 0.59
N THR A 52 14.72 -5.83 -0.66
CA THR A 52 15.03 -6.91 -1.61
C THR A 52 16.28 -7.71 -1.26
N ASP A 53 17.11 -7.22 -0.35
CA ASP A 53 18.32 -7.93 0.10
C ASP A 53 17.93 -9.05 1.09
N ILE A 54 16.79 -8.89 1.77
CA ILE A 54 16.19 -9.89 2.66
C ILE A 54 15.12 -10.70 1.92
N PHE A 55 14.25 -10.02 1.16
CA PHE A 55 13.16 -10.63 0.40
C PHE A 55 13.55 -10.69 -1.08
N THR A 56 14.25 -11.76 -1.44
CA THR A 56 14.80 -11.97 -2.79
C THR A 56 13.72 -12.25 -3.85
N ASP A 57 12.52 -12.72 -3.43
CA ASP A 57 11.33 -12.83 -4.27
C ASP A 57 10.18 -11.95 -3.75
N PRO A 58 10.12 -10.66 -4.17
CA PRO A 58 9.04 -9.77 -3.81
C PRO A 58 7.67 -10.19 -4.38
N SER A 59 7.65 -10.96 -5.47
CA SER A 59 6.40 -11.40 -6.09
C SER A 59 5.71 -12.45 -5.21
N ALA A 60 6.46 -13.47 -4.79
CA ALA A 60 5.97 -14.47 -3.84
C ALA A 60 5.60 -13.86 -2.48
N LEU A 61 6.36 -12.85 -2.02
CA LEU A 61 6.00 -12.09 -0.82
C LEU A 61 4.65 -11.40 -0.97
N MET A 62 4.40 -10.72 -2.10
CA MET A 62 3.14 -10.03 -2.35
C MET A 62 1.98 -11.02 -2.51
N GLU A 63 2.21 -12.18 -3.14
CA GLU A 63 1.21 -13.25 -3.22
C GLU A 63 0.79 -13.74 -1.83
N ASN A 64 1.76 -14.00 -0.95
CA ASN A 64 1.49 -14.40 0.44
C ASN A 64 0.71 -13.31 1.20
N ILE A 65 1.16 -12.06 1.09
CA ILE A 65 0.47 -10.91 1.71
C ILE A 65 -0.97 -10.81 1.21
N CYS A 66 -1.20 -10.89 -0.10
CA CYS A 66 -2.54 -10.85 -0.69
C CYS A 66 -3.39 -12.06 -0.24
N GLY A 67 -2.82 -13.25 -0.20
CA GLY A 67 -3.51 -14.47 0.25
C GLY A 67 -3.95 -14.38 1.71
N VAL A 68 -3.04 -14.05 2.62
CA VAL A 68 -3.33 -13.91 4.04
C VAL A 68 -4.33 -12.79 4.31
N THR A 69 -4.15 -11.62 3.68
CA THR A 69 -5.07 -10.49 3.90
C THR A 69 -6.47 -10.77 3.36
N SER A 70 -6.59 -11.43 2.20
CA SER A 70 -7.89 -11.82 1.62
C SER A 70 -8.60 -12.85 2.49
N TYR A 71 -7.87 -13.87 2.96
CA TYR A 71 -8.40 -14.86 3.89
C TYR A 71 -8.91 -14.23 5.20
N LEU A 72 -8.13 -13.30 5.78
CA LEU A 72 -8.55 -12.58 6.98
C LEU A 72 -9.79 -11.70 6.72
N LYS A 73 -9.89 -11.05 5.54
CA LYS A 73 -11.08 -10.27 5.17
C LYS A 73 -12.34 -11.13 5.17
N GLU A 74 -12.27 -12.35 4.63
CA GLU A 74 -13.41 -13.28 4.65
C GLU A 74 -13.84 -13.65 6.07
N ILE A 75 -12.88 -13.91 6.96
CA ILE A 75 -13.17 -14.23 8.36
C ILE A 75 -13.81 -13.03 9.08
N ILE A 76 -13.23 -11.85 8.92
CA ILE A 76 -13.72 -10.60 9.54
C ILE A 76 -15.14 -10.30 9.07
N ALA A 77 -15.39 -10.38 7.75
CA ALA A 77 -16.71 -10.17 7.18
C ALA A 77 -17.74 -11.17 7.73
N LYS A 78 -17.38 -12.47 7.82
CA LYS A 78 -18.25 -13.51 8.40
C LYS A 78 -18.57 -13.26 9.87
N ARG A 79 -17.70 -12.54 10.60
CA ARG A 79 -17.90 -12.18 12.01
C ARG A 79 -18.58 -10.82 12.19
N GLY A 80 -18.97 -10.14 11.11
CA GLY A 80 -19.59 -8.82 11.16
C GLY A 80 -18.63 -7.67 11.48
N GLY A 81 -17.32 -7.87 11.30
CA GLY A 81 -16.29 -6.87 11.52
C GLY A 81 -16.05 -5.94 10.32
N ASP A 82 -15.25 -4.90 10.52
CA ASP A 82 -14.86 -3.92 9.51
C ASP A 82 -13.54 -4.34 8.83
N THR A 83 -13.68 -4.97 7.66
CA THR A 83 -12.55 -5.42 6.84
C THR A 83 -11.58 -4.31 6.40
N THR A 84 -11.98 -3.04 6.45
CA THR A 84 -11.12 -1.91 6.08
C THR A 84 -10.21 -1.49 7.23
N ARG A 85 -10.63 -1.74 8.48
CA ARG A 85 -9.91 -1.35 9.69
C ARG A 85 -9.14 -2.49 10.34
N GLU A 86 -9.69 -3.70 10.26
CA GLU A 86 -9.15 -4.87 10.99
C GLU A 86 -8.11 -5.65 10.18
N THR A 87 -7.95 -5.35 8.90
CA THR A 87 -6.92 -5.98 8.06
C THR A 87 -6.40 -5.03 6.99
N MET A 88 -5.20 -5.31 6.50
CA MET A 88 -4.53 -4.49 5.50
C MET A 88 -5.25 -4.59 4.15
N THR A 89 -5.49 -3.44 3.51
CA THR A 89 -5.97 -3.38 2.12
C THR A 89 -4.84 -2.98 1.21
N VAL A 90 -4.37 -3.93 0.40
CA VAL A 90 -3.37 -3.73 -0.65
C VAL A 90 -3.98 -2.96 -1.81
N VAL A 91 -3.22 -1.99 -2.35
CA VAL A 91 -3.61 -1.28 -3.57
C VAL A 91 -3.05 -2.01 -4.78
N TYR A 92 -3.91 -2.22 -5.78
CA TYR A 92 -3.52 -2.86 -7.03
C TYR A 92 -3.05 -1.82 -8.06
N THR A 93 -2.17 -2.25 -8.94
CA THR A 93 -1.86 -1.52 -10.18
C THR A 93 -3.11 -1.43 -11.05
N ARG A 94 -3.13 -0.46 -11.97
CA ARG A 94 -4.18 -0.36 -13.00
C ARG A 94 -4.29 -1.61 -13.88
N ASN A 95 -3.27 -2.46 -13.88
CA ASN A 95 -3.24 -3.71 -14.66
C ASN A 95 -3.76 -4.92 -13.85
N GLY A 96 -4.39 -4.70 -12.69
CA GLY A 96 -4.96 -5.75 -11.84
C GLY A 96 -3.94 -6.57 -11.06
N LYS A 97 -2.64 -6.31 -11.22
CA LYS A 97 -1.59 -6.92 -10.38
C LYS A 97 -1.51 -6.19 -9.04
N PRO A 98 -1.33 -6.88 -7.90
CA PRO A 98 -1.06 -6.19 -6.63
C PRO A 98 0.14 -5.28 -6.83
N GLY A 99 0.03 -4.00 -6.45
CA GLY A 99 0.94 -2.89 -6.77
C GLY A 99 2.38 -3.30 -7.14
N MET A 100 2.63 -3.64 -8.40
CA MET A 100 3.94 -3.99 -8.91
C MET A 100 4.01 -3.77 -10.42
N PRO A 101 4.66 -2.68 -10.81
CA PRO A 101 5.70 -2.79 -11.82
C PRO A 101 6.97 -2.21 -11.20
N LEU A 102 7.97 -3.07 -10.97
CA LEU A 102 9.33 -2.83 -10.45
C LEU A 102 9.54 -3.08 -8.94
N PRO A 103 10.68 -3.71 -8.57
CA PRO A 103 10.75 -4.78 -7.55
C PRO A 103 10.79 -4.33 -6.08
N ARG A 104 10.43 -3.09 -5.76
CA ARG A 104 10.83 -2.49 -4.47
C ARG A 104 9.75 -1.79 -3.68
N TRP A 105 8.53 -1.62 -4.18
CA TRP A 105 7.54 -0.80 -3.49
C TRP A 105 6.20 -1.51 -3.34
N ARG A 106 5.59 -1.41 -2.16
CA ARG A 106 4.21 -1.84 -1.89
C ARG A 106 3.38 -0.65 -1.42
N LEU A 107 2.08 -0.68 -1.73
CA LEU A 107 1.14 0.36 -1.36
C LEU A 107 -0.09 -0.24 -0.67
N ARG A 108 -0.50 0.37 0.45
CA ARG A 108 -1.72 0.00 1.18
C ARG A 108 -2.53 1.23 1.56
N HIS A 109 -3.83 1.07 1.76
CA HIS A 109 -4.67 2.15 2.30
C HIS A 109 -4.24 2.54 3.72
N CYS A 110 -4.23 3.84 4.00
CA CYS A 110 -4.04 4.40 5.32
C CYS A 110 -5.41 4.74 5.93
N HIS A 111 -5.97 3.82 6.72
CA HIS A 111 -7.25 4.04 7.42
C HIS A 111 -7.08 4.71 8.79
N GLY A 112 -5.84 4.97 9.22
CA GLY A 112 -5.52 5.61 10.49
C GLY A 112 -4.82 6.95 10.28
N ALA A 113 -5.60 8.03 10.36
CA ALA A 113 -5.18 9.35 10.84
C ALA A 113 -6.34 10.34 10.64
N GLN A 114 -7.50 10.08 11.25
CA GLN A 114 -8.37 11.21 11.56
C GLN A 114 -7.71 11.89 12.76
N ASN A 115 -6.90 12.91 12.48
CA ASN A 115 -6.72 14.03 13.38
C ASN A 115 -7.38 15.22 12.69
#